data_AF-A0A398D2S0-F1
#
_entry.id   AF-A0A398D2S0-F1
#
_cell.length_a   1.000
_cell.length_b   1.000
_cell.length_c   1.000
_cell.angle_alpha   90.00
_cell.angle_beta   90.00
_cell.angle_gamma   90.00
#
_symmetry.space_group_name_H-M   'P 1'
#
loop_
_entity.id
_entity.type
_entity.pdbx_description
1 polymer ?
#
loop_
_entity_poly.entity_id
_entity_poly.type
_entity_poly.pdbx_seq_one_letter_code
_entity_poly.pdbx_strand_id
1 'polypeptide(L)'
;MITRSQVKKVQERTVAMMEEAHIVLTPDEKANIEVAEYGLGDFERQGLELVVYVNTDRYCAKEMTLFPGQTCPEHRHPSVGGKPGKMETFRCRWGKVWLYVEGEPVSHPQAT
;
A
#
# COMPACT_ATOMS: atom_id res chain seq x y z
N MET A 1 -3.57 -6.01 -16.45
CA MET A 1 -3.24 -6.95 -15.37
C MET A 1 -1.85 -7.47 -15.65
N ILE A 2 -0.94 -7.28 -14.72
CA ILE A 2 0.43 -7.77 -14.83
C ILE A 2 0.42 -9.29 -14.74
N THR A 3 1.37 -9.90 -15.43
CA THR A 3 1.55 -11.34 -15.47
C THR A 3 2.05 -11.88 -14.12
N ARG A 4 1.89 -13.18 -13.89
CA ARG A 4 2.42 -13.84 -12.67
C ARG A 4 3.92 -13.63 -12.49
N SER A 5 4.68 -13.62 -13.57
CA SER A 5 6.13 -13.37 -13.52
C SER A 5 6.44 -11.91 -13.15
N GLN A 6 5.61 -10.95 -13.56
CA GLN A 6 5.70 -9.56 -13.11
C GLN A 6 5.32 -9.42 -11.63
N VAL A 7 4.25 -10.06 -11.16
CA VAL A 7 3.89 -10.09 -9.73
C VAL A 7 5.07 -10.59 -8.89
N LYS A 8 5.74 -11.67 -9.31
CA LYS A 8 6.91 -12.18 -8.58
C LYS A 8 8.05 -11.16 -8.50
N LYS A 9 8.35 -10.46 -9.60
CA LYS A 9 9.37 -9.38 -9.61
C LYS A 9 8.98 -8.21 -8.70
N VAL A 10 7.69 -7.87 -8.66
CA VAL A 10 7.15 -6.84 -7.76
C VAL A 10 7.31 -7.24 -6.30
N GLN A 11 6.99 -8.50 -5.96
CA GLN A 11 7.19 -9.03 -4.62
C GLN A 11 8.67 -9.02 -4.23
N GLU A 12 9.57 -9.46 -5.11
CA GLU A 12 11.03 -9.42 -4.89
C GLU A 12 11.53 -7.99 -4.64
N ARG A 13 11.06 -7.01 -5.43
CA ARG A 13 11.38 -5.58 -5.25
C ARG A 13 10.83 -5.03 -3.94
N THR A 14 9.62 -5.45 -3.55
CA THR A 14 8.99 -5.06 -2.28
C THR A 14 9.79 -5.57 -1.09
N VAL A 15 10.24 -6.84 -1.13
CA VAL A 15 11.10 -7.42 -0.11
C VAL A 15 12.41 -6.63 0.02
N ALA A 16 13.07 -6.30 -1.09
CA ALA A 16 14.31 -5.53 -1.07
C ALA A 16 14.12 -4.16 -0.38
N MET A 17 13.03 -3.43 -0.67
CA MET A 17 12.74 -2.15 -0.03
C MET A 17 12.42 -2.28 1.47
N MET A 18 11.71 -3.35 1.87
CA MET A 18 11.45 -3.60 3.29
C MET A 18 12.74 -3.97 4.05
N GLU A 19 13.65 -4.70 3.42
CA GLU A 19 14.97 -5.00 3.98
C GLU A 19 15.84 -3.73 4.13
N GLU A 20 15.81 -2.82 3.15
CA GLU A 20 16.46 -1.49 3.25
C GLU A 20 15.86 -0.64 4.38
N ALA A 21 14.56 -0.79 4.65
CA ALA A 21 13.87 -0.14 5.76
C ALA A 21 14.08 -0.84 7.12
N HIS A 22 14.88 -1.92 7.16
CA HIS A 22 15.10 -2.77 8.33
C HIS A 22 13.81 -3.41 8.90
N ILE A 23 12.86 -3.72 8.02
CA ILE A 23 11.62 -4.42 8.35
C ILE A 23 11.84 -5.90 8.04
N VAL A 24 11.88 -6.73 9.08
CA VAL A 24 12.09 -8.17 8.95
C VAL A 24 10.77 -8.85 8.61
N LEU A 25 10.76 -9.60 7.51
CA LEU A 25 9.65 -10.47 7.13
C LEU A 25 10.06 -11.95 7.21
N THR A 26 9.13 -12.77 7.68
CA THR A 26 9.20 -14.23 7.59
C THR A 26 9.08 -14.71 6.13
N PRO A 27 9.50 -15.95 5.82
CA PRO A 27 9.30 -16.52 4.48
C PRO A 27 7.83 -16.51 4.02
N ASP A 28 6.90 -16.77 4.94
CA ASP A 28 5.47 -16.78 4.64
C ASP A 28 4.94 -15.38 4.34
N GLU A 29 5.37 -14.35 5.08
CA GLU A 29 5.00 -12.96 4.78
C GLU A 29 5.55 -12.52 3.43
N LYS A 30 6.80 -12.88 3.09
CA LYS A 30 7.40 -12.59 1.77
C LYS A 30 6.60 -13.24 0.64
N ALA A 31 6.16 -14.48 0.81
CA ALA A 31 5.39 -15.21 -0.19
C ALA A 31 3.97 -14.66 -0.38
N ASN A 32 3.41 -14.04 0.66
CA ASN A 32 2.03 -13.53 0.70
C ASN A 32 1.94 -12.00 0.54
N ILE A 33 2.99 -11.32 0.06
CA ILE A 33 2.91 -9.91 -0.32
C ILE A 33 1.78 -9.75 -1.36
N GLU A 34 0.78 -8.94 -1.02
CA GLU A 34 -0.32 -8.57 -1.90
C GLU A 34 0.15 -7.49 -2.87
N VAL A 35 -0.21 -7.65 -4.15
CA VAL A 35 0.04 -6.67 -5.20
C VAL A 35 -1.30 -6.17 -5.73
N ALA A 36 -1.64 -4.93 -5.40
CA ALA A 36 -2.90 -4.30 -5.78
C ALA A 36 -2.69 -3.42 -7.03
N GLU A 37 -3.21 -3.88 -8.16
CA GLU A 37 -3.08 -3.19 -9.46
C GLU A 37 -4.25 -2.26 -9.81
N TYR A 38 -5.33 -2.34 -9.04
CA TYR A 38 -6.57 -1.55 -9.21
C TYR A 38 -7.26 -1.64 -10.60
N GLY A 39 -6.77 -2.48 -11.51
CA GLY A 39 -7.34 -2.65 -12.85
C GLY A 39 -7.11 -1.48 -13.81
N LEU A 40 -6.20 -0.55 -13.50
CA LEU A 40 -6.01 0.70 -14.24
C LEU A 40 -5.02 0.59 -15.41
N GLY A 41 -4.33 -0.54 -15.55
CA GLY A 41 -3.42 -0.81 -16.66
C GLY A 41 -2.07 -0.08 -16.59
N ASP A 42 -1.79 0.65 -15.51
CA ASP A 42 -0.57 1.45 -15.31
C ASP A 42 0.05 1.17 -13.93
N PHE A 43 0.35 -0.10 -13.63
CA PHE A 43 0.77 -0.55 -12.30
C PHE A 43 2.00 0.19 -11.72
N GLU A 44 3.00 0.48 -12.55
CA GLU A 44 4.23 1.18 -12.09
C GLU A 44 3.92 2.60 -11.58
N ARG A 45 2.85 3.23 -12.07
CA ARG A 45 2.41 4.56 -11.61
C ARG A 45 1.22 4.48 -10.65
N GLN A 46 0.39 3.45 -10.76
CA GLN A 46 -0.86 3.30 -10.01
C GLN A 46 -0.97 1.87 -9.46
N GLY A 47 -0.50 1.70 -8.23
CA GLY A 47 -0.39 0.40 -7.59
C GLY A 47 -0.09 0.54 -6.10
N LEU A 48 -0.10 -0.60 -5.42
CA LEU A 48 0.27 -0.70 -4.01
C LEU A 48 0.73 -2.12 -3.72
N GLU A 49 1.81 -2.26 -2.97
CA GLU A 49 2.27 -3.54 -2.43
C GLU A 49 2.16 -3.53 -0.91
N LEU A 50 1.69 -4.64 -0.33
CA LEU A 50 1.53 -4.70 1.12
C LEU A 50 1.68 -6.11 1.70
N VAL A 51 2.05 -6.14 2.98
CA VAL A 51 1.97 -7.32 3.84
C VAL A 51 0.86 -7.09 4.86
N VAL A 52 -0.03 -8.07 5.03
CA VAL A 52 -1.00 -8.06 6.12
C VAL A 52 -0.41 -8.81 7.32
N TYR A 53 0.04 -8.09 8.34
CA TYR A 53 0.54 -8.72 9.57
C TYR A 53 -0.58 -9.41 10.35
N VAL A 54 -1.74 -8.75 10.41
CA VAL A 54 -2.90 -9.27 11.13
C VAL A 54 -4.17 -8.61 10.59
N ASN A 55 -5.24 -9.40 10.50
CA ASN A 55 -6.57 -8.93 10.14
C ASN A 55 -7.61 -9.74 10.90
N THR A 56 -8.12 -9.17 11.99
CA THR A 56 -9.13 -9.81 12.85
C THR A 56 -10.48 -9.11 12.70
N ASP A 57 -11.46 -9.54 13.47
CA ASP A 57 -12.75 -8.86 13.62
C ASP A 57 -12.65 -7.48 14.30
N ARG A 58 -11.56 -7.21 15.02
CA ARG A 58 -11.37 -6.00 15.83
C ARG A 58 -10.34 -5.03 15.28
N TYR A 59 -9.24 -5.52 14.73
CA TYR A 59 -8.16 -4.66 14.23
C TYR A 59 -7.36 -5.31 13.10
N CYS A 60 -6.67 -4.45 12.36
CA CYS A 60 -5.77 -4.82 11.28
C CYS A 60 -4.47 -4.04 11.40
N ALA A 61 -3.36 -4.68 11.03
CA ALA A 61 -2.08 -4.00 10.79
C ALA A 61 -1.50 -4.49 9.46
N LYS A 62 -0.99 -3.55 8.68
CA LYS A 62 -0.38 -3.79 7.38
C LYS A 62 0.91 -2.99 7.28
N GLU A 63 1.89 -3.53 6.58
CA GLU A 63 3.03 -2.75 6.09
C GLU A 63 2.85 -2.53 4.60
N MET A 64 3.03 -1.28 4.18
CA MET A 64 2.77 -0.85 2.81
C MET A 64 4.05 -0.33 2.18
N THR A 65 4.25 -0.66 0.91
CA THR A 65 5.33 -0.14 0.07
C THR A 65 4.71 0.58 -1.12
N LEU A 66 5.27 1.75 -1.44
CA LEU A 66 5.06 2.41 -2.71
C LEU A 66 6.42 2.50 -3.41
N PHE A 67 6.47 2.09 -4.66
CA PHE A 67 7.65 2.32 -5.48
C PHE A 67 7.87 3.81 -5.77
N PRO A 68 9.10 4.25 -6.08
CA PRO A 68 9.37 5.64 -6.40
C PRO A 68 8.43 6.19 -7.48
N GLY A 69 7.61 7.18 -7.12
CA GLY A 69 6.63 7.82 -8.01
C GLY A 69 5.33 7.04 -8.23
N GLN A 70 5.12 5.92 -7.53
CA GLN A 70 3.87 5.15 -7.57
C GLN A 70 2.81 5.78 -6.66
N THR A 71 1.56 5.72 -7.09
CA THR A 71 0.40 6.30 -6.40
C THR A 71 -0.61 5.21 -6.06
N CYS A 72 -1.03 5.15 -4.80
CA CYS A 72 -2.25 4.43 -4.44
C CYS A 72 -3.45 5.31 -4.82
N PRO A 73 -4.39 4.84 -5.67
CA PRO A 73 -5.54 5.64 -6.08
C PRO A 73 -6.42 6.10 -4.91
N GLU A 74 -7.10 7.23 -5.12
CA GLU A 74 -8.05 7.78 -4.15
C GLU A 74 -9.16 6.78 -3.83
N HIS A 75 -9.43 6.60 -2.54
CA HIS A 75 -10.51 5.76 -2.05
C HIS A 75 -10.92 6.20 -0.64
N ARG A 76 -12.05 5.65 -0.16
CA ARG A 76 -12.53 5.83 1.21
C ARG A 76 -13.00 4.51 1.79
N HIS A 77 -13.05 4.42 3.12
CA HIS A 77 -13.63 3.28 3.84
C HIS A 77 -15.04 3.67 4.32
N PRO A 78 -16.12 3.33 3.59
CA PRO A 78 -17.48 3.68 4.00
C PRO A 78 -17.93 2.86 5.20
N SER A 79 -18.96 3.33 5.90
CA SER A 79 -19.69 2.51 6.87
C SER A 79 -20.36 1.33 6.17
N VAL A 80 -20.23 0.13 6.74
CA VAL A 80 -20.78 -1.11 6.19
C VAL A 80 -21.59 -1.83 7.26
N GLY A 81 -22.86 -2.14 6.97
CA GLY A 81 -23.71 -2.91 7.88
C GLY A 81 -23.89 -2.26 9.25
N GLY A 82 -23.97 -0.94 9.31
CA GLY A 82 -24.10 -0.18 10.57
C GLY A 82 -22.80 -0.03 11.38
N LYS A 83 -21.69 -0.65 10.93
CA LYS A 83 -20.37 -0.42 11.52
C LYS A 83 -19.72 0.81 10.87
N PRO A 84 -19.09 1.70 11.66
CA PRO A 84 -18.30 2.79 11.11
C PRO A 84 -17.25 2.30 10.11
N GLY A 85 -16.97 3.12 9.11
CA GLY A 85 -15.87 2.87 8.18
C GLY A 85 -14.55 2.65 8.90
N LYS A 86 -13.64 1.89 8.28
CA LYS A 86 -12.33 1.60 8.84
C LYS A 86 -11.59 2.92 9.13
N MET A 87 -11.23 3.13 10.38
CA MET A 87 -10.29 4.17 10.79
C MET A 87 -8.87 3.59 10.73
N GLU A 88 -7.95 4.31 10.11
CA GLU A 88 -6.57 3.87 9.96
C GLU A 88 -5.58 4.98 10.31
N THR A 89 -4.43 4.59 10.83
CA THR A 89 -3.33 5.49 11.17
C THR A 89 -2.14 5.12 10.29
N PHE A 90 -1.58 6.10 9.59
CA PHE A 90 -0.41 5.90 8.74
C PHE A 90 0.82 6.45 9.44
N ARG A 91 1.92 5.69 9.39
CA ARG A 91 3.23 6.13 9.87
C ARG A 91 4.27 5.78 8.81
N CYS A 92 4.83 6.80 8.16
CA CYS A 92 5.97 6.61 7.27
C CYS A 92 7.15 6.04 8.07
N ARG A 93 7.66 4.88 7.64
CA ARG A 93 8.80 4.20 8.26
C ARG A 93 10.12 4.50 7.56
N TRP A 94 10.08 4.68 6.25
CA TRP A 94 11.25 4.90 5.41
C TRP A 94 10.85 5.67 4.14
N GLY A 95 11.77 6.47 3.62
CA GLY A 95 11.52 7.31 2.45
C GLY A 95 10.59 8.50 2.73
N LYS A 96 9.69 8.79 1.80
CA LYS A 96 8.76 9.92 1.85
C LYS A 96 7.45 9.55 1.15
N VAL A 97 6.34 9.88 1.79
CA VAL A 97 4.99 9.71 1.23
C VAL A 97 4.25 11.04 1.28
N TRP A 98 3.51 11.35 0.23
CA TRP A 98 2.55 12.45 0.19
C TRP A 98 1.16 11.88 0.34
N LEU A 99 0.48 12.21 1.43
CA LEU A 99 -0.88 11.77 1.71
C LEU A 99 -1.84 12.96 1.51
N TYR A 100 -2.80 12.79 0.62
CA TYR A 100 -3.89 13.72 0.40
C TYR A 100 -5.17 13.15 1.02
N VAL A 101 -5.86 13.97 1.81
CA VAL A 101 -7.11 13.62 2.50
C VAL A 101 -8.13 14.73 2.28
N GLU A 102 -9.40 14.45 2.56
CA GLU A 102 -10.47 15.45 2.50
C GLU A 102 -10.11 16.70 3.35
N GLY A 103 -10.34 17.88 2.79
CA GLY A 103 -10.02 19.17 3.40
C GLY A 103 -9.86 20.27 2.35
N GLU A 104 -9.42 21.45 2.79
CA GLU A 104 -9.12 22.54 1.86
C GLU A 104 -7.92 22.20 0.97
N PRO A 105 -7.99 22.47 -0.35
CA PRO A 105 -6.95 22.09 -1.28
C PRO A 105 -5.67 22.91 -1.07
N VAL A 106 -4.51 22.25 -1.19
CA VAL A 106 -3.21 22.93 -1.26
C VAL A 106 -3.00 23.54 -2.65
N SER A 107 -2.36 24.71 -2.73
CA SER A 107 -2.16 25.43 -4.00
C SER A 107 -1.19 24.74 -4.97
N HIS A 108 -0.24 23.94 -4.45
CA HIS A 108 0.80 23.28 -5.24
C HIS A 108 1.03 21.84 -4.73
N PRO A 109 0.24 20.86 -5.20
CA PRO A 109 0.43 19.46 -4.81
C PRO A 109 1.80 18.95 -5.25
N GLN A 110 2.41 18.11 -4.41
CA GLN A 110 3.77 17.58 -4.59
C GLN A 110 3.81 16.29 -5.42
N ALA A 111 2.65 15.67 -5.62
CA ALA A 111 2.45 14.43 -6.37
C ALA A 111 1.01 14.40 -6.89
N THR A 112 0.79 13.76 -8.04
CA THR A 112 -0.50 13.62 -8.73
C THR A 112 -0.67 12.19 -9.21
#